data_AF-A0A091RR64-F1
#
_entry.id   AF-A0A091RR64-F1
#
_cell.length_a   1.000
_cell.length_b   1.000
_cell.length_c   1.000
_cell.angle_alpha   90.00
_cell.angle_beta   90.00
_cell.angle_gamma   90.00
#
_symmetry.space_group_name_H-M   'P 1'
#
loop_
_entity.id
_entity.type
_entity.pdbx_description
1 polymer ?
#
loop_
_entity_poly.entity_id
_entity_poly.type
_entity_poly.pdbx_seq_one_letter_code
_entity_poly.pdbx_strand_id
1 'polypeptide(L)'
;KLPSWARAVVPKIFYVTEKAWNYYPYTITARLIFDVKHVFVLLQCSFLPKFSIHIETKYEDNKGSNDSIFDKEAKDLEREVCFIDIASDEIPERYYKESEDPKYFKSQKTGRGQLKEGWRETHQPIMCSYKLVTVKFEVWGLQTRVEQFVHKVVRDILLIGHRQAFAWVDEWYDMTMDDVREYEKNMHEKTNIKV
;
A
#
# COMPACT_ATOMS: atom_id res chain seq x y z
N LYS A 1 -6.17 -5.51 13.85
CA LYS A 1 -6.77 -6.52 14.77
C LYS A 1 -6.71 -7.90 14.10
N LEU A 2 -6.28 -8.95 14.81
CA LEU A 2 -6.18 -10.31 14.25
C LEU A 2 -7.55 -11.05 14.24
N PRO A 3 -7.82 -11.89 13.22
CA PRO A 3 -9.00 -12.77 13.22
C PRO A 3 -8.93 -13.79 14.37
N SER A 4 -10.08 -14.36 14.74
CA SER A 4 -10.21 -15.28 15.88
C SER A 4 -9.28 -16.50 15.79
N TRP A 5 -9.16 -17.11 14.62
CA TRP A 5 -8.27 -18.26 14.40
C TRP A 5 -6.78 -17.90 14.59
N ALA A 6 -6.36 -16.69 14.16
CA ALA A 6 -4.97 -16.24 14.33
C ALA A 6 -4.68 -15.91 15.80
N ARG A 7 -5.66 -15.36 16.53
CA ARG A 7 -5.55 -15.13 17.98
C ARG A 7 -5.39 -16.42 18.80
N ALA A 8 -5.80 -17.57 18.27
CA ALA A 8 -5.63 -18.85 18.95
C ALA A 8 -4.19 -19.39 18.87
N VAL A 9 -3.40 -18.95 17.87
CA VAL A 9 -2.04 -19.45 17.61
C VAL A 9 -0.94 -18.41 17.87
N VAL A 10 -1.32 -17.14 18.07
CA VAL A 10 -0.39 -16.04 18.38
C VAL A 10 -0.50 -15.68 19.86
N PRO A 11 0.62 -15.57 20.60
CA PRO A 11 0.59 -15.21 22.01
C PRO A 11 -0.06 -13.84 22.24
N LYS A 12 -0.59 -13.63 23.44
CA LYS A 12 -1.33 -12.40 23.79
C LYS A 12 -0.50 -11.12 23.70
N ILE A 13 0.82 -11.24 23.78
CA ILE A 13 1.77 -10.12 23.69
C ILE A 13 2.75 -10.44 22.56
N PHE A 14 2.56 -9.79 21.41
CA PHE A 14 3.51 -9.76 20.31
C PHE A 14 3.49 -8.36 19.72
N TYR A 15 4.61 -7.93 19.13
CA TYR A 15 4.69 -6.69 18.38
C TYR A 15 5.18 -6.97 16.97
N VAL A 16 4.69 -6.17 16.03
CA VAL A 16 5.19 -6.13 14.66
C VAL A 16 6.03 -4.87 14.54
N THR A 17 7.29 -5.02 14.16
CA THR A 17 8.19 -3.90 13.90
C THR A 17 8.13 -3.57 12.42
N GLU A 18 7.75 -2.34 12.09
CA GLU A 18 7.85 -1.81 10.73
C GLU A 18 9.17 -1.05 10.56
N LYS A 19 9.91 -1.35 9.50
CA LYS A 19 11.03 -0.53 9.02
C LYS A 19 10.75 -0.13 7.58
N ALA A 20 10.71 1.17 7.33
CA ALA A 20 10.44 1.72 6.01
C ALA A 20 11.59 2.64 5.56
N TRP A 21 11.96 2.53 4.28
CA TRP A 21 12.89 3.44 3.62
C TRP A 21 12.18 4.03 2.41
N ASN A 22 11.90 5.33 2.45
CA ASN A 22 11.23 6.06 1.40
C ASN A 22 12.22 7.01 0.73
N TYR A 23 12.53 6.76 -0.54
CA TYR A 23 13.45 7.57 -1.34
C TYR A 23 12.73 8.54 -2.30
N TYR A 24 11.46 8.85 -2.07
CA TYR A 24 10.71 9.79 -2.92
C TYR A 24 10.97 11.28 -2.56
N PRO A 25 11.16 12.20 -3.54
CA PRO A 25 11.51 12.02 -4.95
C PRO A 25 13.04 12.00 -5.16
N TYR A 26 13.83 11.67 -4.13
CA TYR A 26 15.28 11.83 -4.11
C TYR A 26 16.00 10.92 -5.13
N THR A 27 16.27 11.48 -6.30
CA THR A 27 17.27 11.01 -7.25
C THR A 27 18.45 11.99 -7.24
N ILE A 28 19.60 11.61 -6.68
CA ILE A 28 20.87 12.36 -6.87
C ILE A 28 21.66 11.66 -7.99
N THR A 29 22.04 12.46 -8.97
CA THR A 29 22.39 12.17 -10.37
C THR A 29 23.82 11.71 -10.61
N ALA A 30 23.99 10.80 -11.59
CA ALA A 30 24.99 10.94 -12.66
C ALA A 30 24.65 10.01 -13.87
N ARG A 31 24.02 10.60 -14.90
CA ARG A 31 24.15 10.23 -16.32
C ARG A 31 23.63 8.87 -16.80
N LEU A 32 22.47 8.41 -16.34
CA LEU A 32 21.52 7.55 -17.08
C LEU A 32 20.16 7.69 -16.38
N ILE A 33 19.14 8.15 -17.09
CA ILE A 33 17.79 8.31 -16.53
C ILE A 33 17.23 6.90 -16.30
N PHE A 34 17.21 6.48 -15.05
CA PHE A 34 16.30 5.46 -14.54
C PHE A 34 15.62 6.07 -13.30
N ASP A 35 14.34 6.40 -13.41
CA ASP A 35 13.51 6.85 -12.29
C ASP A 35 13.28 5.69 -11.31
N VAL A 36 14.23 5.51 -10.40
CA VAL A 36 14.21 4.44 -9.40
C VAL A 36 13.52 4.97 -8.14
N LYS A 37 12.18 4.93 -8.13
CA LYS A 37 11.35 5.28 -6.97
C LYS A 37 11.12 4.05 -6.08
N HIS A 38 12.07 3.72 -5.20
CA HIS A 38 11.96 2.54 -4.33
C HIS A 38 11.43 2.91 -2.94
N VAL A 39 10.35 2.24 -2.53
CA VAL A 39 9.92 2.20 -1.12
C VAL A 39 10.00 0.77 -0.64
N PHE A 40 10.75 0.57 0.45
CA PHE A 40 10.99 -0.73 1.07
C PHE A 40 10.32 -0.77 2.43
N VAL A 41 9.48 -1.78 2.69
CA VAL A 41 8.86 -2.00 4.00
C VAL A 41 9.15 -3.43 4.48
N LEU A 42 9.66 -3.56 5.71
CA LEU A 42 9.81 -4.83 6.42
C LEU A 42 8.97 -4.86 7.70
N LEU A 43 8.16 -5.90 7.84
CA LEU A 43 7.43 -6.21 9.06
C LEU A 43 8.01 -7.47 9.71
N GLN A 44 8.52 -7.36 10.94
CA GLN A 44 9.04 -8.50 11.72
C GLN A 44 8.23 -8.71 13.00
N CYS A 45 7.92 -9.97 13.33
CA CYS A 45 7.18 -10.32 14.55
C CYS A 45 8.14 -10.82 15.65
N SER A 46 7.97 -10.30 16.87
CA SER A 46 8.85 -10.59 18.02
C SER A 46 8.85 -12.06 18.48
N PHE A 47 7.75 -12.79 18.27
CA PHE A 47 7.60 -14.17 18.70
C PHE A 47 7.76 -15.20 17.57
N LEU A 48 7.62 -14.74 16.33
CA LEU A 48 7.75 -15.55 15.13
C LEU A 48 8.96 -15.03 14.36
N PRO A 49 10.20 -15.39 14.75
CA PRO A 49 11.41 -14.87 14.14
C PRO A 49 11.51 -15.17 12.64
N LYS A 50 10.67 -16.09 12.14
CA LYS A 50 10.57 -16.51 10.73
C LYS A 50 9.32 -15.95 10.02
N PHE A 51 8.64 -14.95 10.60
CA PHE A 51 7.59 -14.20 9.93
C PHE A 51 8.15 -12.88 9.38
N SER A 52 8.02 -12.67 8.08
CA SER A 52 8.34 -11.40 7.45
C SER A 52 7.36 -11.04 6.35
N ILE A 53 6.97 -9.77 6.28
CA ILE A 53 6.36 -9.19 5.09
C ILE A 53 7.37 -8.21 4.52
N HIS A 54 7.66 -8.38 3.23
CA HIS A 54 8.53 -7.52 2.47
C HIS A 54 7.72 -6.92 1.33
N ILE A 55 7.70 -5.58 1.23
CA ILE A 55 7.01 -4.86 0.16
C ILE A 55 8.02 -3.96 -0.53
N GLU A 56 8.21 -4.18 -1.82
CA GLU A 56 8.96 -3.29 -2.70
C GLU A 56 7.98 -2.56 -3.62
N THR A 57 8.02 -1.23 -3.62
CA THR A 57 7.17 -0.42 -4.51
C THR A 57 8.00 0.28 -5.56
N LYS A 58 7.52 0.24 -6.82
CA LYS A 58 7.99 1.05 -7.94
C LYS A 58 6.80 1.81 -8.53
N TYR A 59 7.06 2.98 -9.14
CA TYR A 59 6.01 3.82 -9.71
C TYR A 59 6.34 4.17 -11.15
N GLU A 60 5.35 4.06 -12.04
CA GLU A 60 5.46 4.50 -13.44
C GLU A 60 4.20 5.27 -13.85
N ASP A 61 4.36 6.22 -14.77
CA ASP A 61 3.25 7.02 -15.31
C ASP A 61 2.54 6.26 -16.45
N ASN A 62 1.95 5.13 -16.09
CA ASN A 62 1.20 4.25 -16.98
C ASN A 62 -0.03 3.65 -16.29
N LYS A 63 -0.70 2.71 -16.97
CA LYS A 63 -1.96 2.08 -16.51
C LYS A 63 -1.76 0.68 -15.92
N GLY A 64 -0.56 0.34 -15.46
CA GLY A 64 -0.22 -1.01 -15.00
C GLY A 64 0.18 -1.96 -16.13
N SER A 65 0.76 -1.43 -17.21
CA SER A 65 1.07 -2.16 -18.45
C SER A 65 2.52 -2.67 -18.55
N ASN A 66 3.21 -2.83 -17.41
CA ASN A 66 4.62 -3.21 -17.36
C ASN A 66 4.76 -4.49 -16.53
N ASP A 67 4.73 -5.63 -17.22
CA ASP A 67 4.83 -6.95 -16.59
C ASP A 67 6.26 -7.30 -16.15
N SER A 68 7.25 -6.54 -16.63
CA SER A 68 8.68 -6.80 -16.41
C SER A 68 9.32 -5.94 -15.32
N ILE A 69 8.54 -5.09 -14.65
CA ILE A 69 9.05 -4.11 -13.68
C ILE A 69 9.83 -4.72 -12.50
N PHE A 70 9.56 -5.99 -12.17
CA PHE A 70 10.22 -6.75 -11.11
C PHE A 70 11.01 -7.98 -11.59
N ASP A 71 11.33 -8.06 -12.89
CA ASP A 71 12.01 -9.24 -13.45
C ASP A 71 13.44 -9.41 -12.92
N LYS A 72 14.06 -8.36 -12.37
CA LYS A 72 15.38 -8.48 -11.72
C LYS A 72 15.26 -9.06 -10.31
N GLU A 73 14.23 -8.65 -9.57
CA GLU A 73 14.04 -8.98 -8.17
C GLU A 73 13.34 -10.34 -7.97
N ALA A 74 12.48 -10.74 -8.92
CA ALA A 74 11.62 -11.91 -8.80
C ALA A 74 11.71 -12.87 -10.01
N LYS A 75 12.83 -12.86 -10.75
CA LYS A 75 13.00 -13.61 -12.01
C LYS A 75 12.59 -15.09 -11.95
N ASP A 76 12.97 -15.75 -10.87
CA ASP A 76 12.84 -17.20 -10.69
C ASP A 76 11.77 -17.56 -9.62
N LEU A 77 10.90 -16.61 -9.29
CA LEU A 77 9.83 -16.80 -8.31
C LEU A 77 8.48 -16.88 -9.01
N GLU A 78 7.65 -17.85 -8.60
CA GLU A 78 6.26 -17.89 -9.02
C GLU A 78 5.52 -16.67 -8.43
N ARG A 79 4.81 -15.92 -9.28
CA ARG A 79 4.16 -14.66 -8.90
C ARG A 79 2.73 -14.62 -9.41
N GLU A 80 1.83 -14.13 -8.55
CA GLU A 80 0.46 -13.82 -8.91
C GLU A 80 0.31 -12.30 -9.07
N VAL A 81 -0.24 -11.86 -10.19
CA VAL A 81 -0.52 -10.44 -10.45
C VAL A 81 -1.94 -10.13 -9.99
N CYS A 82 -2.08 -9.23 -9.01
CA CYS A 82 -3.37 -8.77 -8.50
C CYS A 82 -3.56 -7.28 -8.82
N PHE A 83 -4.46 -6.98 -9.76
CA PHE A 83 -4.86 -5.60 -10.02
C PHE A 83 -5.83 -5.12 -8.94
N ILE A 84 -5.60 -3.90 -8.44
CA ILE A 84 -6.48 -3.23 -7.48
C ILE A 84 -7.19 -2.09 -8.21
N ASP A 85 -8.53 -2.14 -8.26
CA ASP A 85 -9.35 -1.04 -8.78
C ASP A 85 -9.99 -0.26 -7.63
N ILE A 86 -9.51 0.95 -7.38
CA ILE A 86 -10.03 1.81 -6.31
C ILE A 86 -11.50 2.19 -6.50
N ALA A 87 -12.03 2.16 -7.72
CA ALA A 87 -13.44 2.43 -7.96
C ALA A 87 -14.26 1.13 -7.80
N SER A 88 -13.86 0.06 -8.48
CA SER A 88 -14.72 -1.11 -8.70
C SER A 88 -14.61 -2.19 -7.64
N ASP A 89 -13.45 -2.36 -7.01
CA ASP A 89 -13.23 -3.44 -6.06
C ASP A 89 -14.01 -3.23 -4.76
N GLU A 90 -14.59 -4.32 -4.25
CA GLU A 90 -15.32 -4.30 -2.99
C GLU A 90 -14.37 -4.15 -1.80
N ILE A 91 -14.80 -3.34 -0.82
CA ILE A 91 -14.17 -3.24 0.50
C ILE A 91 -15.11 -3.78 1.57
N PRO A 92 -14.59 -4.29 2.70
CA PRO A 92 -15.45 -4.71 3.80
C PRO A 92 -16.34 -3.56 4.29
N GLU A 93 -17.64 -3.79 4.38
CA GLU A 93 -18.67 -2.78 4.74
C GLU A 93 -18.31 -1.93 5.97
N ARG A 94 -17.70 -2.53 6.99
CA ARG A 94 -17.25 -1.83 8.20
C ARG A 94 -16.24 -0.70 7.97
N TYR A 95 -15.58 -0.68 6.80
CA TYR A 95 -14.64 0.35 6.37
C TYR A 95 -15.23 1.26 5.29
N TYR A 96 -16.42 0.95 4.76
CA TYR A 96 -17.06 1.77 3.75
C TYR A 96 -17.53 3.08 4.35
N LYS A 97 -17.22 4.16 3.63
CA LYS A 97 -17.74 5.51 3.85
C LYS A 97 -18.00 6.11 2.49
N GLU A 98 -19.20 6.63 2.29
CA GLU A 98 -19.59 7.26 1.02
C GLU A 98 -18.67 8.42 0.64
N SER A 99 -18.21 9.21 1.63
CA SER A 99 -17.26 10.30 1.44
C SER A 99 -15.88 9.86 0.94
N GLU A 100 -15.52 8.59 1.14
CA GLU A 100 -14.26 7.98 0.70
C GLU A 100 -14.45 7.09 -0.54
N ASP A 101 -15.63 7.13 -1.19
CA ASP A 101 -15.90 6.35 -2.39
C ASP A 101 -15.56 7.12 -3.67
N PRO A 102 -14.56 6.68 -4.46
CA PRO A 102 -14.20 7.32 -5.72
C PRO A 102 -15.32 7.35 -6.77
N LYS A 103 -16.34 6.49 -6.66
CA LYS A 103 -17.51 6.52 -7.54
C LYS A 103 -18.40 7.75 -7.29
N TYR A 104 -18.38 8.28 -6.08
CA TYR A 104 -19.23 9.40 -5.66
C TYR A 104 -18.43 10.68 -5.42
N PHE A 105 -17.15 10.56 -5.07
CA PHE A 105 -16.27 11.68 -4.82
C PHE A 105 -15.88 12.43 -6.11
N LYS A 106 -15.93 13.77 -6.04
CA LYS A 106 -15.36 14.66 -7.03
C LYS A 106 -14.60 15.78 -6.31
N SER A 107 -13.32 15.93 -6.66
CA SER A 107 -12.44 16.95 -6.12
C SER A 107 -12.88 18.34 -6.57
N GLN A 108 -12.98 19.28 -5.63
CA GLN A 108 -13.26 20.68 -5.91
C GLN A 108 -12.00 21.43 -6.36
N LYS A 109 -10.81 21.01 -5.91
CA LYS A 109 -9.54 21.65 -6.29
C LYS A 109 -9.07 21.26 -7.69
N THR A 110 -9.21 19.97 -8.03
CA THR A 110 -8.65 19.40 -9.27
C THR A 110 -9.71 19.07 -10.32
N GLY A 111 -10.99 19.04 -9.92
CA GLY A 111 -12.10 18.61 -10.78
C GLY A 111 -12.13 17.10 -11.06
N ARG A 112 -11.21 16.32 -10.48
CA ARG A 112 -11.07 14.87 -10.71
C ARG A 112 -12.18 14.07 -10.04
N GLY A 113 -12.52 12.93 -10.66
CA GLY A 113 -13.69 12.14 -10.28
C GLY A 113 -14.98 12.73 -10.85
N GLN A 114 -16.09 12.03 -10.79
CA GLN A 114 -16.31 10.70 -10.24
C GLN A 114 -15.71 9.60 -11.13
N LEU A 115 -15.14 8.55 -10.52
CA LEU A 115 -14.56 7.43 -11.26
C LEU A 115 -15.65 6.44 -11.67
N LYS A 116 -15.83 6.27 -12.98
CA LYS A 116 -16.77 5.31 -13.57
C LYS A 116 -16.05 4.04 -14.04
N GLU A 117 -16.81 3.02 -14.42
CA GLU A 117 -16.24 1.84 -15.07
C GLU A 117 -15.39 2.25 -16.29
N GLY A 118 -14.21 1.66 -16.41
CA GLY A 118 -13.24 2.04 -17.45
C GLY A 118 -12.51 3.37 -17.21
N TRP A 119 -12.58 3.98 -16.01
CA TRP A 119 -11.94 5.27 -15.71
C TRP A 119 -10.44 5.30 -16.03
N ARG A 120 -9.75 4.15 -15.90
CA ARG A 120 -8.31 4.02 -16.20
C ARG A 120 -7.96 4.43 -17.63
N GLU A 121 -8.89 4.26 -18.58
CA GLU A 121 -8.66 4.61 -19.99
C GLU A 121 -8.92 6.08 -20.30
N THR A 122 -9.74 6.74 -19.49
CA THR A 122 -10.29 8.07 -19.79
C THR A 122 -9.70 9.20 -18.94
N HIS A 123 -9.09 8.88 -17.80
CA HIS A 123 -8.60 9.87 -16.84
C HIS A 123 -7.10 10.12 -16.99
N GLN A 124 -6.70 11.39 -16.88
CA GLN A 124 -5.30 11.83 -16.88
C GLN A 124 -5.08 12.96 -15.86
N PRO A 125 -3.85 13.18 -15.36
CA PRO A 125 -2.72 12.24 -15.37
C PRO A 125 -3.01 10.90 -14.66
N ILE A 126 -2.35 9.82 -15.07
CA ILE A 126 -2.43 8.51 -14.41
C ILE A 126 -1.03 7.98 -14.09
N MET A 127 -0.92 7.28 -12.96
CA MET A 127 0.28 6.56 -12.56
C MET A 127 -0.12 5.21 -11.96
N CYS A 128 0.78 4.24 -12.01
CA CYS A 128 0.63 2.94 -11.40
C CYS A 128 1.71 2.72 -10.33
N SER A 129 1.28 2.32 -9.14
CA SER A 129 2.16 1.87 -8.06
C SER A 129 2.24 0.35 -8.10
N TYR A 130 3.34 -0.18 -8.62
CA TYR A 130 3.61 -1.61 -8.65
C TYR A 130 4.20 -2.03 -7.31
N LYS A 131 3.55 -2.96 -6.62
CA LYS A 131 3.96 -3.43 -5.29
C LYS A 131 4.26 -4.92 -5.34
N LEU A 132 5.55 -5.28 -5.28
CA LEU A 132 5.97 -6.66 -5.09
C LEU A 132 5.89 -6.99 -3.60
N VAL A 133 4.97 -7.89 -3.24
CA VAL A 133 4.74 -8.32 -1.86
C VAL A 133 5.29 -9.73 -1.71
N THR A 134 6.19 -9.93 -0.75
CA THR A 134 6.70 -11.25 -0.36
C THR A 134 6.36 -11.49 1.10
N VAL A 135 5.62 -12.55 1.38
CA VAL A 135 5.34 -13.00 2.75
C VAL A 135 6.11 -14.29 3.00
N LYS A 136 6.78 -14.36 4.15
CA LYS A 136 7.42 -15.59 4.63
C LYS A 136 6.83 -15.93 5.98
N PHE A 137 6.36 -17.16 6.15
CA PHE A 137 5.88 -17.69 7.42
C PHE A 137 6.25 -19.18 7.56
N GLU A 138 7.44 -19.45 8.09
CA GLU A 138 7.99 -20.82 8.18
C GLU A 138 7.49 -21.58 9.43
N VAL A 139 6.18 -21.75 9.54
CA VAL A 139 5.56 -22.58 10.59
C VAL A 139 4.89 -23.79 9.96
N TRP A 140 5.33 -24.98 10.36
CA TRP A 140 4.82 -26.25 9.84
C TRP A 140 3.30 -26.36 10.04
N GLY A 141 2.60 -26.78 8.99
CA GLY A 141 1.15 -26.95 8.98
C GLY A 141 0.32 -25.66 8.88
N LEU A 142 0.94 -24.47 8.97
CA LEU A 142 0.23 -23.18 8.92
C LEU A 142 0.76 -22.21 7.85
N GLN A 143 1.92 -22.51 7.23
CA GLN A 143 2.59 -21.67 6.23
C GLN A 143 1.64 -21.07 5.18
N THR A 144 1.11 -21.90 4.28
CA THR A 144 0.29 -21.46 3.14
C THR A 144 -0.94 -20.66 3.58
N ARG A 145 -1.63 -21.13 4.63
CA ARG A 145 -2.85 -20.49 5.14
C ARG A 145 -2.57 -19.08 5.67
N VAL A 146 -1.46 -18.90 6.39
CA VAL A 146 -1.09 -17.60 6.96
C VAL A 146 -0.54 -16.67 5.89
N GLU A 147 0.31 -17.16 4.98
CA GLU A 147 0.85 -16.35 3.88
C GLU A 147 -0.27 -15.81 2.99
N GLN A 148 -1.20 -16.67 2.56
CA GLN A 148 -2.37 -16.25 1.77
C GLN A 148 -3.26 -15.26 2.51
N PHE A 149 -3.50 -15.50 3.81
CA PHE A 149 -4.26 -14.56 4.63
C PHE A 149 -3.60 -13.18 4.70
N VAL A 150 -2.28 -13.14 4.87
CA VAL A 150 -1.52 -11.88 4.94
C VAL A 150 -1.56 -11.17 3.59
N HIS A 151 -1.40 -11.87 2.46
CA HIS A 151 -1.55 -11.26 1.13
C HIS A 151 -2.94 -10.62 0.95
N LYS A 152 -4.01 -11.30 1.39
CA LYS A 152 -5.36 -10.72 1.36
C LYS A 152 -5.46 -9.46 2.22
N VAL A 153 -4.91 -9.49 3.43
CA VAL A 153 -4.90 -8.31 4.32
C VAL A 153 -4.12 -7.15 3.71
N VAL A 154 -2.96 -7.41 3.11
CA VAL A 154 -2.16 -6.38 2.42
C VAL A 154 -2.95 -5.79 1.26
N ARG A 155 -3.59 -6.62 0.42
CA ARG A 155 -4.47 -6.16 -0.67
C ARG A 155 -5.58 -5.24 -0.14
N ASP A 156 -6.30 -5.66 0.90
CA ASP A 156 -7.40 -4.88 1.47
C ASP A 156 -6.93 -3.52 2.01
N ILE A 157 -5.79 -3.50 2.71
CA ILE A 157 -5.18 -2.25 3.23
C ILE A 157 -4.79 -1.32 2.08
N LEU A 158 -4.17 -1.87 1.02
CA LEU A 158 -3.78 -1.10 -0.15
C LEU A 158 -5.01 -0.51 -0.85
N LEU A 159 -6.05 -1.30 -1.08
CA LEU A 159 -7.28 -0.82 -1.70
C LEU A 159 -7.92 0.32 -0.90
N ILE A 160 -8.11 0.13 0.42
CA ILE A 160 -8.71 1.15 1.30
C ILE A 160 -7.85 2.42 1.33
N GLY A 161 -6.53 2.26 1.49
CA GLY A 161 -5.61 3.40 1.56
C GLY A 161 -5.57 4.22 0.28
N HIS A 162 -5.61 3.59 -0.90
CA HIS A 162 -5.61 4.34 -2.17
C HIS A 162 -6.97 4.98 -2.47
N ARG A 163 -8.10 4.37 -2.03
CA ARG A 163 -9.42 5.02 -2.06
C ARG A 163 -9.41 6.30 -1.24
N GLN A 164 -8.89 6.23 -0.01
CA GLN A 164 -8.74 7.38 0.88
C GLN A 164 -7.82 8.45 0.29
N ALA A 165 -6.65 8.06 -0.22
CA ALA A 165 -5.72 8.99 -0.86
C ALA A 165 -6.38 9.77 -2.01
N PHE A 166 -7.21 9.11 -2.84
CA PHE A 166 -7.96 9.77 -3.90
C PHE A 166 -9.06 10.70 -3.35
N ALA A 167 -9.86 10.23 -2.40
CA ALA A 167 -10.96 11.00 -1.83
C ALA A 167 -10.51 12.19 -0.98
N TRP A 168 -9.31 12.12 -0.40
CA TRP A 168 -8.73 13.20 0.40
C TRP A 168 -7.83 14.13 -0.42
N VAL A 169 -7.85 14.05 -1.76
CA VAL A 169 -7.01 14.90 -2.62
C VAL A 169 -7.18 16.38 -2.32
N ASP A 170 -8.40 16.84 -2.00
CA ASP A 170 -8.63 18.23 -1.66
C ASP A 170 -7.94 18.65 -0.35
N GLU A 171 -7.62 17.72 0.54
CA GLU A 171 -6.92 17.98 1.80
C GLU A 171 -5.42 18.13 1.59
N TRP A 172 -4.81 17.27 0.75
CA TRP A 172 -3.35 17.22 0.60
C TRP A 172 -2.79 17.88 -0.66
N TYR A 173 -3.61 18.22 -1.66
CA TYR A 173 -3.15 18.70 -2.98
C TYR A 173 -2.24 19.95 -2.91
N ASP A 174 -2.54 20.89 -2.01
CA ASP A 174 -1.78 22.13 -1.86
C ASP A 174 -0.71 22.05 -0.75
N MET A 175 -0.54 20.89 -0.12
CA MET A 175 0.46 20.74 0.94
C MET A 175 1.87 20.80 0.36
N THR A 176 2.70 21.64 0.97
CA THR A 176 4.14 21.61 0.74
C THR A 176 4.77 20.43 1.50
N MET A 177 6.01 20.08 1.16
CA MET A 177 6.74 19.05 1.92
C MET A 177 6.94 19.42 3.40
N ASP A 178 6.97 20.71 3.73
CA ASP A 178 7.08 21.16 5.11
C ASP A 178 5.75 20.98 5.85
N ASP A 179 4.61 21.25 5.20
CA ASP A 179 3.27 20.94 5.76
C ASP A 179 3.11 19.44 6.01
N VAL A 180 3.61 18.60 5.09
CA VAL A 180 3.60 17.13 5.24
C VAL A 180 4.43 16.71 6.47
N ARG A 181 5.63 17.24 6.63
CA ARG A 181 6.50 16.93 7.78
C ARG A 181 5.88 17.38 9.10
N GLU A 182 5.25 18.54 9.13
CA GLU A 182 4.56 19.05 10.31
C GLU A 182 3.35 18.15 10.65
N TYR A 183 2.57 17.76 9.65
CA TYR A 183 1.45 16.83 9.82
C TYR A 183 1.93 15.48 10.38
N GLU A 184 2.98 14.90 9.81
CA GLU A 184 3.59 13.65 10.28
C GLU A 184 4.04 13.74 11.75
N LYS A 185 4.73 14.84 12.10
CA LYS A 185 5.17 15.10 13.49
C LYS A 185 3.98 15.15 14.45
N ASN A 186 2.96 15.95 14.11
CA ASN A 186 1.76 16.10 14.94
C ASN A 186 1.00 14.77 15.10
N MET A 187 0.94 13.96 14.04
CA MET A 187 0.29 12.65 14.08
C MET A 187 1.10 11.63 14.89
N HIS A 188 2.43 11.66 14.81
CA HIS A 188 3.32 10.84 15.63
C HIS A 188 3.10 11.13 17.12
N GLU A 189 3.11 12.41 17.52
CA GLU A 189 2.87 12.83 18.89
C GLU A 189 1.49 12.40 19.41
N LYS A 190 0.42 12.65 18.64
CA LYS A 190 -0.96 12.25 19.00
C LYS A 190 -1.11 10.73 19.16
N THR A 191 -0.43 9.95 18.33
CA THR A 191 -0.50 8.49 18.39
C THR A 191 0.19 7.96 19.64
N ASN A 192 1.33 8.55 20.02
CA ASN A 192 2.06 8.16 21.23
C ASN A 192 1.34 8.57 22.54
N ILE A 193 0.51 9.60 22.53
CA ILE A 193 -0.31 10.01 23.69
C ILE A 193 -1.50 9.06 23.93
N LYS A 194 -1.99 8.41 22.87
CA LYS A 194 -3.16 7.50 22.94
C LYS A 194 -2.80 6.05 23.30
N VAL A 195 -1.54 5.77 23.63
CA VAL A 195 -1.05 4.46 24.11
C VAL A 195 -1.15 4.39 25.62
#